data_AF-A0A1M6UR44-F1
#
_entry.id   AF-A0A1M6UR44-F1
#
_cell.length_a   1.000
_cell.length_b   1.000
_cell.length_c   1.000
_cell.angle_alpha   90.00
_cell.angle_beta   90.00
_cell.angle_gamma   90.00
#
_symmetry.space_group_name_H-M   'P 1'
#
loop_
_entity.id
_entity.type
_entity.pdbx_description
1 polymer ?
#
loop_
_entity_poly.entity_id
_entity_poly.type
_entity_poly.pdbx_seq_one_letter_code
_entity_poly.pdbx_strand_id
1 'polypeptide(L)'
;MTGTATGPGPAPHPEWVERLRRLHREGFTGCLTVEGPPDARVHLRGGLLVAVRTPAAPGPGTLLVRSGAVSERAWAAAYERGEADGAADGGEVGAVLLELALVRSVLDGVFSLALRPEARSAADEPGAPAPPYALAEGISPGRAWAEAQRRIAFLTARWAPPAELMALRPTATAPADTAPSPAHARLMAGADGRRTPRDLAFLSGREVSGVLADVMWLVDRGLLEIAAEPREGLSRRRPEPAAPASPEAPLAKRLPGADSVRRAPRADAVLSPEAAARLRGRLAGGAGAARGGEGGPT
;
A
#
# COMPACT_ATOMS: atom_id res chain seq x y z
N MET A 1 46.00 -22.12 -20.11
CA MET A 1 44.53 -22.23 -19.97
C MET A 1 44.02 -20.93 -19.35
N THR A 2 43.61 -19.98 -20.17
CA THR A 2 43.07 -18.68 -19.77
C THR A 2 41.56 -18.81 -19.58
N GLY A 3 41.12 -18.87 -18.33
CA GLY A 3 39.70 -18.81 -17.99
C GLY A 3 39.19 -17.38 -18.10
N THR A 4 38.33 -17.13 -19.09
CA THR A 4 37.55 -15.90 -19.19
C THR A 4 36.54 -15.87 -18.05
N ALA A 5 36.71 -14.92 -17.13
CA ALA A 5 35.69 -14.58 -16.14
C ALA A 5 34.51 -13.93 -16.85
N THR A 6 33.41 -14.66 -16.98
CA THR A 6 32.11 -14.12 -17.37
C THR A 6 31.61 -13.25 -16.21
N GLY A 7 31.76 -11.93 -16.33
CA GLY A 7 31.09 -11.00 -15.43
C GLY A 7 29.56 -11.21 -15.48
N PRO A 8 28.82 -10.85 -14.42
CA PRO A 8 27.37 -10.94 -14.45
C PRO A 8 26.85 -10.05 -15.59
N GLY A 9 26.34 -10.68 -16.66
CA GLY A 9 25.68 -9.96 -17.74
C GLY A 9 24.50 -9.14 -17.20
N PRO A 10 24.10 -8.06 -17.89
CA PRO A 10 22.96 -7.26 -17.46
C PRO A 10 21.74 -8.18 -17.34
N ALA A 11 21.07 -8.15 -16.19
CA ALA A 11 19.85 -8.92 -15.95
C ALA A 11 18.85 -8.68 -17.09
N PRO A 12 18.16 -9.71 -17.61
CA PRO A 12 17.18 -9.53 -18.68
C PRO A 12 16.15 -8.49 -18.25
N HIS A 13 15.99 -7.44 -19.06
CA HIS A 13 14.97 -6.43 -18.80
C HIS A 13 13.58 -7.10 -18.81
N PRO A 14 12.71 -6.80 -17.84
CA PRO A 14 11.35 -7.34 -17.84
C PRO A 14 10.64 -6.98 -19.15
N GLU A 15 9.85 -7.90 -19.70
CA GLU A 15 9.12 -7.73 -20.97
C GLU A 15 8.30 -6.43 -21.01
N TRP A 16 7.69 -6.07 -19.88
CA TRP A 16 6.90 -4.85 -19.74
C TRP A 16 7.73 -3.56 -19.90
N VAL A 17 9.03 -3.58 -19.59
CA VAL A 17 9.91 -2.41 -19.74
C VAL A 17 10.16 -2.12 -21.22
N GLU A 18 10.42 -3.15 -22.03
CA GLU A 18 10.57 -2.95 -23.47
C GLU A 18 9.22 -2.59 -24.12
N ARG A 19 8.12 -3.17 -23.63
CA ARG A 19 6.76 -2.75 -24.02
C ARG A 19 6.58 -1.24 -23.78
N LEU A 20 6.88 -0.73 -22.58
CA LEU A 20 6.75 0.70 -22.27
C LEU A 20 7.66 1.58 -23.13
N ARG A 21 8.89 1.15 -23.44
CA ARG A 21 9.78 1.90 -24.34
C ARG A 21 9.22 1.99 -25.75
N ARG A 22 8.62 0.90 -26.25
CA ARG A 22 7.94 0.90 -27.54
C ARG A 22 6.73 1.84 -27.52
N LEU A 23 5.85 1.71 -26.53
CA LEU A 23 4.66 2.57 -26.35
C LEU A 23 5.04 4.05 -26.20
N HIS A 24 6.17 4.34 -25.56
CA HIS A 24 6.71 5.70 -25.49
C HIS A 24 7.09 6.26 -26.87
N ARG A 25 7.83 5.49 -27.67
CA ARG A 25 8.21 5.88 -29.04
C ARG A 25 6.99 6.05 -29.95
N GLU A 26 5.96 5.26 -29.74
CA GLU A 26 4.71 5.27 -30.51
C GLU A 26 3.74 6.39 -30.07
N GLY A 27 4.05 7.15 -29.01
CA GLY A 27 3.15 8.18 -28.49
C GLY A 27 1.84 7.62 -27.92
N PHE A 28 1.86 6.38 -27.43
CA PHE A 28 0.67 5.64 -27.01
C PHE A 28 -0.15 6.36 -25.94
N THR A 29 -1.47 6.33 -26.09
CA THR A 29 -2.43 6.82 -25.09
C THR A 29 -3.41 5.71 -24.74
N GLY A 30 -3.48 5.35 -23.46
CA GLY A 30 -4.28 4.22 -22.98
C GLY A 30 -3.70 3.62 -21.70
N CYS A 31 -3.99 2.34 -21.48
CA CYS A 31 -3.50 1.59 -20.34
C CYS A 31 -2.68 0.38 -20.80
N LEU A 32 -1.58 0.09 -20.12
CA LEU A 32 -0.89 -1.19 -20.18
C LEU A 32 -1.28 -1.96 -18.91
N THR A 33 -1.98 -3.07 -19.08
CA THR A 33 -2.30 -3.99 -17.98
C THR A 33 -1.18 -5.02 -17.88
N VAL A 34 -0.50 -5.06 -16.74
CA VAL A 34 0.60 -5.99 -16.45
C VAL A 34 0.04 -7.08 -15.54
N GLU A 35 0.06 -8.33 -16.01
CA GLU A 35 -0.41 -9.48 -15.25
C GLU A 35 0.73 -10.08 -14.43
N GLY A 36 0.52 -10.28 -13.13
CA GLY A 36 1.55 -10.86 -12.27
C GLY A 36 1.20 -10.79 -10.79
N PRO A 37 2.07 -11.28 -9.89
CA PRO A 37 1.94 -11.02 -8.47
C PRO A 37 2.75 -9.75 -8.07
N PRO A 38 2.16 -8.54 -8.00
CA PRO A 38 0.75 -8.23 -8.26
C PRO A 38 0.47 -7.64 -9.65
N ASP A 39 -0.79 -7.72 -10.05
CA ASP A 39 -1.29 -7.07 -11.25
C ASP A 39 -1.12 -5.56 -11.12
N ALA A 40 -0.91 -4.90 -12.25
CA ALA A 40 -0.82 -3.45 -12.30
C ALA A 40 -1.44 -2.88 -13.57
N ARG A 41 -1.86 -1.63 -13.46
CA ARG A 41 -2.33 -0.80 -14.58
C ARG A 41 -1.42 0.40 -14.69
N VAL A 42 -0.76 0.51 -15.84
CA VAL A 42 0.17 1.60 -16.16
C VAL A 42 -0.49 2.46 -17.23
N HIS A 43 -0.92 3.66 -16.86
CA HIS A 43 -1.60 4.57 -17.76
C HIS A 43 -0.60 5.48 -18.46
N LEU A 44 -0.74 5.60 -19.78
CA LEU A 44 0.07 6.46 -20.63
C LEU A 44 -0.78 7.50 -21.36
N ARG A 45 -0.21 8.69 -21.55
CA ARG A 45 -0.74 9.76 -22.40
C ARG A 45 0.39 10.28 -23.26
N GLY A 46 0.25 10.22 -24.59
CA GLY A 46 1.32 10.61 -25.52
C GLY A 46 2.64 9.87 -25.28
N GLY A 47 2.58 8.61 -24.82
CA GLY A 47 3.75 7.80 -24.50
C GLY A 47 4.40 8.11 -23.14
N LEU A 48 3.84 9.02 -22.33
CA LEU A 48 4.33 9.38 -20.99
C LEU A 48 3.49 8.70 -19.91
N LEU A 49 4.13 8.24 -18.83
CA LEU A 49 3.47 7.67 -17.67
C LEU A 49 2.69 8.76 -16.92
N VAL A 50 1.38 8.61 -16.82
CA VAL A 50 0.54 9.57 -16.09
C VAL A 50 -0.03 9.01 -14.79
N ALA A 51 -0.17 7.68 -14.69
CA ALA A 51 -0.56 7.00 -13.45
C ALA A 51 -0.08 5.56 -13.45
N VAL A 52 0.27 5.03 -12.27
CA VAL A 52 0.55 3.61 -12.05
C VAL A 52 -0.30 3.13 -10.88
N ARG A 53 -1.12 2.11 -11.10
CA ARG A 53 -1.96 1.51 -10.08
C ARG A 53 -1.55 0.07 -9.87
N THR A 54 -1.09 -0.24 -8.68
CA THR A 54 -0.75 -1.59 -8.26
C THR A 54 -1.07 -1.71 -6.78
N PRO A 55 -1.55 -2.86 -6.29
CA PRO A 55 -1.72 -3.02 -4.85
C PRO A 55 -0.36 -3.01 -4.13
N ALA A 56 0.78 -3.23 -4.82
CA ALA A 56 2.11 -3.20 -4.21
C ALA A 56 2.58 -1.83 -3.72
N ALA A 57 2.02 -0.73 -4.23
CA ALA A 57 2.44 0.63 -3.90
C ALA A 57 1.23 1.50 -3.51
N PRO A 58 1.39 2.45 -2.57
CA PRO A 58 0.36 3.43 -2.26
C PRO A 58 -0.01 4.31 -3.46
N GLY A 59 -1.31 4.46 -3.68
CA GLY A 59 -1.87 5.43 -4.62
C GLY A 59 -1.82 6.87 -4.06
N PRO A 60 -2.07 7.90 -4.88
CA PRO A 60 -2.06 9.31 -4.44
C PRO A 60 -3.02 9.56 -3.27
N GLY A 61 -4.23 8.97 -3.31
CA GLY A 61 -5.19 9.07 -2.21
C GLY A 61 -4.69 8.43 -0.91
N THR A 62 -4.01 7.30 -0.98
CA THR A 62 -3.39 6.68 0.21
C THR A 62 -2.30 7.60 0.76
N LEU A 63 -1.43 8.14 -0.08
CA LEU A 63 -0.36 9.05 0.33
C LEU A 63 -0.92 10.30 1.03
N LEU A 64 -1.94 10.93 0.44
CA LEU A 64 -2.55 12.16 0.98
C LEU A 64 -3.35 11.92 2.27
N VAL A 65 -4.19 10.88 2.29
CA VAL A 65 -5.07 10.62 3.42
C VAL A 65 -4.31 10.06 4.62
N ARG A 66 -3.43 9.08 4.40
CA ARG A 66 -2.72 8.40 5.49
C ARG A 66 -1.58 9.21 6.07
N SER A 67 -1.04 10.17 5.32
CA SER A 67 -0.10 11.16 5.87
C SER A 67 -0.79 12.22 6.73
N GLY A 68 -2.11 12.36 6.63
CA GLY A 68 -2.91 13.40 7.29
C GLY A 68 -2.94 14.73 6.53
N ALA A 69 -2.39 14.80 5.32
CA ALA A 69 -2.42 16.01 4.50
C ALA A 69 -3.84 16.37 4.03
N VAL A 70 -4.69 15.36 3.85
CA VAL A 70 -6.08 15.50 3.39
C VAL A 70 -6.97 14.57 4.20
N SER A 71 -8.18 14.99 4.56
CA SER A 71 -9.14 14.09 5.21
C SER A 71 -9.72 13.06 4.22
N GLU A 72 -10.14 11.88 4.71
CA GLU A 72 -10.75 10.86 3.84
C GLU A 72 -12.00 11.40 3.11
N ARG A 73 -12.81 12.21 3.80
CA ARG A 73 -13.99 12.87 3.22
C ARG A 73 -13.60 13.88 2.12
N ALA A 74 -12.57 14.68 2.36
CA ALA A 74 -12.07 15.66 1.40
C ALA A 74 -11.57 14.96 0.12
N TRP A 75 -10.79 13.89 0.27
CA TRP A 75 -10.31 13.09 -0.85
C TRP A 75 -11.44 12.42 -1.63
N ALA A 76 -12.43 11.83 -0.95
CA ALA A 76 -13.58 11.20 -1.60
C ALA A 76 -14.37 12.22 -2.42
N ALA A 77 -14.69 13.37 -1.84
CA ALA A 77 -15.41 14.43 -2.53
C ALA A 77 -14.62 14.98 -3.74
N ALA A 78 -13.29 15.10 -3.61
CA ALA A 78 -12.43 15.50 -4.70
C ALA A 78 -12.45 14.46 -5.84
N TYR A 79 -12.27 13.18 -5.50
CA TYR A 79 -12.27 12.08 -6.46
C TYR A 79 -13.60 11.96 -7.23
N GLU A 80 -14.74 12.20 -6.57
CA GLU A 80 -16.07 12.22 -7.20
C GLU A 80 -16.26 13.37 -8.19
N ARG A 81 -15.66 14.54 -7.95
CA ARG A 81 -15.72 15.68 -8.88
C ARG A 81 -14.96 15.42 -10.17
N GLY A 82 -13.96 14.53 -10.13
CA GLY A 82 -13.38 13.95 -11.33
C GLY A 82 -12.74 14.95 -12.30
N GLU A 83 -11.98 15.92 -11.80
CA GLU A 83 -11.31 16.90 -12.66
C GLU A 83 -10.13 16.24 -13.39
N ALA A 84 -10.39 15.83 -14.63
CA ALA A 84 -9.52 15.04 -15.49
C ALA A 84 -8.26 15.77 -16.01
N ASP A 85 -8.16 17.08 -15.75
CA ASP A 85 -7.05 17.94 -16.18
C ASP A 85 -6.45 18.69 -15.00
N GLY A 86 -5.71 17.98 -14.15
CA GLY A 86 -4.52 18.43 -13.40
C GLY A 86 -4.57 19.70 -12.52
N ALA A 87 -5.63 20.49 -12.56
CA ALA A 87 -5.77 21.76 -11.88
C ALA A 87 -6.71 21.52 -10.70
N ALA A 88 -6.13 21.15 -9.57
CA ALA A 88 -6.79 21.30 -8.28
C ALA A 88 -6.88 22.79 -7.95
N ASP A 89 -7.68 23.54 -8.71
CA ASP A 89 -7.88 24.97 -8.49
C ASP A 89 -9.09 25.13 -7.57
N GLY A 90 -8.83 25.44 -6.29
CA GLY A 90 -9.84 25.83 -5.30
C GLY A 90 -10.41 24.72 -4.39
N GLY A 91 -9.92 23.48 -4.45
CA GLY A 91 -10.37 22.39 -3.57
C GLY A 91 -9.59 22.25 -2.25
N GLU A 92 -10.15 21.52 -1.28
CA GLU A 92 -9.48 21.15 -0.01
C GLU A 92 -8.15 20.37 -0.19
N VAL A 93 -7.84 19.93 -1.41
CA VAL A 93 -6.56 19.32 -1.78
C VAL A 93 -5.75 20.34 -2.57
N GLY A 94 -4.69 20.90 -1.96
CA GLY A 94 -3.83 21.84 -2.65
C GLY A 94 -3.11 21.21 -3.86
N ALA A 95 -3.08 21.90 -5.00
CA ALA A 95 -2.49 21.41 -6.25
C ALA A 95 -1.05 20.90 -6.13
N VAL A 96 -0.21 21.61 -5.38
CA VAL A 96 1.19 21.21 -5.17
C VAL A 96 1.29 19.88 -4.42
N LEU A 97 0.44 19.67 -3.39
CA LEU A 97 0.43 18.43 -2.62
C LEU A 97 -0.10 17.26 -3.46
N LEU A 98 -1.12 17.50 -4.28
CA LEU A 98 -1.65 16.52 -5.21
C LEU A 98 -0.58 16.09 -6.23
N GLU A 99 0.08 17.06 -6.88
CA GLU A 99 1.12 16.79 -7.88
C GLU A 99 2.27 15.99 -7.27
N LEU A 100 2.71 16.36 -6.06
CA LEU A 100 3.73 15.59 -5.35
C LEU A 100 3.29 14.15 -5.06
N ALA A 101 2.04 13.94 -4.64
CA ALA A 101 1.50 12.61 -4.38
C ALA A 101 1.36 11.78 -5.67
N LEU A 102 0.98 12.40 -6.80
CA LEU A 102 0.91 11.75 -8.10
C LEU A 102 2.30 11.32 -8.58
N VAL A 103 3.30 12.21 -8.51
CA VAL A 103 4.68 11.89 -8.91
C VAL A 103 5.23 10.75 -8.05
N ARG A 104 5.05 10.82 -6.72
CA ARG A 104 5.48 9.76 -5.80
C ARG A 104 4.80 8.43 -6.10
N SER A 105 3.50 8.44 -6.36
CA SER A 105 2.73 7.23 -6.66
C SER A 105 3.18 6.57 -7.97
N VAL A 106 3.42 7.35 -9.03
CA VAL A 106 3.95 6.81 -10.30
C VAL A 106 5.33 6.18 -10.08
N LEU A 107 6.25 6.90 -9.43
CA LEU A 107 7.61 6.40 -9.22
C LEU A 107 7.64 5.17 -8.31
N ASP A 108 6.85 5.14 -7.24
CA ASP A 108 6.80 4.01 -6.32
C ASP A 108 6.07 2.79 -6.91
N GLY A 109 5.09 3.03 -7.78
CA GLY A 109 4.46 1.99 -8.60
C GLY A 109 5.45 1.34 -9.56
N VAL A 110 6.25 2.13 -10.28
CA VAL A 110 7.32 1.62 -11.16
C VAL A 110 8.40 0.89 -10.35
N PHE A 111 8.82 1.44 -9.19
CA PHE A 111 9.73 0.76 -8.27
C PHE A 111 9.18 -0.60 -7.84
N SER A 112 7.91 -0.67 -7.44
CA SER A 112 7.26 -1.90 -6.99
C SER A 112 7.16 -2.96 -8.08
N LEU A 113 6.88 -2.55 -9.32
CA LEU A 113 6.91 -3.44 -10.49
C LEU A 113 8.32 -3.95 -10.80
N ALA A 114 9.35 -3.11 -10.61
CA ALA A 114 10.74 -3.50 -10.81
C ALA A 114 11.21 -4.58 -9.82
N LEU A 115 10.60 -4.66 -8.62
CA LEU A 115 10.93 -5.69 -7.62
C LEU A 115 10.36 -7.07 -7.93
N ARG A 116 9.43 -7.18 -8.88
CA ARG A 116 8.74 -8.42 -9.25
C ARG A 116 8.83 -8.62 -10.76
N PRO A 117 10.01 -8.99 -11.29
CA PRO A 117 10.19 -9.15 -12.74
C PRO A 117 9.39 -10.33 -13.31
N GLU A 118 8.76 -11.16 -12.46
CA GLU A 118 7.92 -12.31 -12.85
C GLU A 118 6.56 -11.92 -13.44
N ALA A 119 6.42 -10.68 -13.93
CA ALA A 119 5.28 -10.28 -14.75
C ALA A 119 5.12 -11.30 -15.89
N ARG A 120 3.91 -11.87 -15.99
CA ARG A 120 3.62 -13.01 -16.86
C ARG A 120 3.24 -12.57 -18.26
N SER A 121 2.64 -11.39 -18.38
CA SER A 121 2.22 -10.81 -19.65
C SER A 121 1.94 -9.32 -19.49
N ALA A 122 1.87 -8.60 -20.61
CA ALA A 122 1.36 -7.24 -20.62
C ALA A 122 0.44 -7.02 -21.84
N ALA A 123 -0.75 -6.48 -21.61
CA ALA A 123 -1.77 -6.22 -22.62
C ALA A 123 -2.01 -4.72 -22.77
N ASP A 124 -2.01 -4.25 -24.02
CA ASP A 124 -2.31 -2.85 -24.32
C ASP A 124 -3.83 -2.67 -24.44
N GLU A 125 -4.34 -1.62 -23.79
CA GLU A 125 -5.72 -1.17 -23.88
C GLU A 125 -5.73 0.27 -24.44
N PRO A 126 -5.65 0.44 -25.78
CA PRO A 126 -5.66 1.75 -26.41
C PRO A 126 -6.91 2.55 -26.04
N GLY A 127 -6.75 3.83 -25.74
CA GLY A 127 -7.87 4.72 -25.39
C GLY A 127 -8.50 4.47 -24.02
N ALA A 128 -8.02 3.49 -23.23
CA ALA A 128 -8.48 3.30 -21.87
C ALA A 128 -8.23 4.58 -21.03
N PRO A 129 -9.26 5.13 -20.35
CA PRO A 129 -9.13 6.39 -19.64
C PRO A 129 -8.16 6.27 -18.47
N ALA A 130 -7.37 7.32 -18.26
CA ALA A 130 -6.59 7.49 -17.04
C ALA A 130 -7.53 7.67 -15.83
N PRO A 131 -7.08 7.36 -14.60
CA PRO A 131 -7.83 7.73 -13.41
C PRO A 131 -8.03 9.26 -13.36
N PRO A 132 -9.07 9.76 -12.65
CA PRO A 132 -9.38 11.18 -12.61
C PRO A 132 -8.20 12.06 -12.19
N TYR A 133 -7.41 11.58 -11.23
CA TYR A 133 -6.13 12.19 -10.86
C TYR A 133 -4.96 11.43 -11.47
N ALA A 134 -4.35 12.06 -12.46
CA ALA A 134 -3.17 11.60 -13.17
C ALA A 134 -2.24 12.80 -13.45
N LEU A 135 -0.95 12.55 -13.63
CA LEU A 135 0.02 13.62 -13.93
C LEU A 135 -0.35 14.33 -15.24
N ALA A 136 -0.32 15.67 -15.21
CA ALA A 136 -0.59 16.47 -16.39
C ALA A 136 0.55 16.34 -17.42
N GLU A 137 1.80 16.52 -16.99
CA GLU A 137 2.99 16.44 -17.86
C GLU A 137 3.48 15.00 -18.08
N GLY A 138 3.18 14.09 -17.15
CA GLY A 138 3.64 12.70 -17.18
C GLY A 138 5.16 12.53 -17.01
N ILE A 139 5.61 11.29 -16.92
CA ILE A 139 7.03 10.92 -16.74
C ILE A 139 7.43 9.95 -17.85
N SER A 140 8.57 10.18 -18.51
CA SER A 140 9.04 9.21 -19.51
C SER A 140 9.32 7.84 -18.86
N PRO A 141 8.96 6.71 -19.49
CA PRO A 141 9.21 5.39 -18.91
C PRO A 141 10.69 5.15 -18.60
N GLY A 142 11.60 5.66 -19.44
CA GLY A 142 13.04 5.58 -19.19
C GLY A 142 13.48 6.30 -17.92
N ARG A 143 12.93 7.49 -17.63
CA ARG A 143 13.23 8.25 -16.40
C ARG A 143 12.68 7.56 -15.16
N ALA A 144 11.44 7.06 -15.21
CA ALA A 144 10.84 6.34 -14.11
C ALA A 144 11.59 5.03 -13.79
N TRP A 145 11.96 4.27 -14.84
CA TRP A 145 12.75 3.06 -14.70
C TRP A 145 14.14 3.35 -14.13
N ALA A 146 14.84 4.36 -14.63
CA ALA A 146 16.15 4.75 -14.11
C ALA A 146 16.08 5.12 -12.62
N GLU A 147 15.03 5.82 -12.19
CA GLU A 147 14.81 6.12 -10.77
C GLU A 147 14.54 4.87 -9.93
N ALA A 148 13.72 3.94 -10.41
CA ALA A 148 13.51 2.66 -9.74
C ALA A 148 14.83 1.88 -9.57
N GLN A 149 15.64 1.79 -10.63
CA GLN A 149 16.94 1.13 -10.59
C GLN A 149 17.92 1.82 -9.63
N ARG A 150 17.93 3.16 -9.57
CA ARG A 150 18.74 3.91 -8.58
C ARG A 150 18.36 3.55 -7.15
N ARG A 151 17.06 3.50 -6.83
CA ARG A 151 16.56 3.14 -5.49
C ARG A 151 16.90 1.70 -5.14
N ILE A 152 16.72 0.78 -6.09
CA ILE A 152 17.10 -0.63 -5.93
C ILE A 152 18.60 -0.75 -5.65
N ALA A 153 19.44 -0.12 -6.46
CA ALA A 153 20.89 -0.17 -6.30
C ALA A 153 21.34 0.41 -4.95
N PHE A 154 20.74 1.53 -4.52
CA PHE A 154 21.02 2.14 -3.22
C PHE A 154 20.70 1.18 -2.05
N LEU A 155 19.49 0.61 -2.04
CA LEU A 155 19.05 -0.32 -0.99
C LEU A 155 19.90 -1.60 -0.97
N THR A 156 20.19 -2.16 -2.15
CA THR A 156 21.06 -3.34 -2.29
C THR A 156 22.47 -3.08 -1.80
N ALA A 157 23.06 -1.93 -2.17
CA ALA A 157 24.43 -1.61 -1.78
C ALA A 157 24.59 -1.38 -0.28
N ARG A 158 23.54 -0.94 0.41
CA ARG A 158 23.62 -0.59 1.83
C ARG A 158 23.14 -1.71 2.77
N TRP A 159 22.22 -2.56 2.32
CA TRP A 159 21.62 -3.61 3.15
C TRP A 159 21.50 -4.94 2.39
N ALA A 160 20.48 -5.09 1.56
CA ALA A 160 20.19 -6.32 0.81
C ALA A 160 19.25 -6.00 -0.37
N PRO A 161 19.07 -6.93 -1.33
CA PRO A 161 18.11 -6.75 -2.42
C PRO A 161 16.71 -6.39 -1.89
N PRO A 162 16.04 -5.33 -2.38
CA PRO A 162 14.77 -4.90 -1.83
C PRO A 162 13.66 -5.96 -1.88
N ALA A 163 13.71 -6.88 -2.86
CA ALA A 163 12.77 -7.99 -2.94
C ALA A 163 12.80 -8.88 -1.69
N GLU A 164 13.96 -9.03 -1.05
CA GLU A 164 14.14 -9.75 0.21
C GLU A 164 13.67 -8.89 1.40
N LEU A 165 14.06 -7.60 1.41
CA LEU A 165 13.69 -6.66 2.46
C LEU A 165 12.17 -6.47 2.58
N MET A 166 11.43 -6.61 1.48
CA MET A 166 9.97 -6.48 1.45
C MET A 166 9.22 -7.56 2.23
N ALA A 167 9.87 -8.69 2.54
CA ALA A 167 9.28 -9.78 3.32
C ALA A 167 9.46 -9.58 4.84
N LEU A 168 10.29 -8.62 5.25
CA LEU A 168 10.62 -8.38 6.65
C LEU A 168 9.38 -7.96 7.45
N ARG A 169 9.40 -8.24 8.75
CA ARG A 169 8.34 -7.85 9.69
C ARG A 169 8.97 -7.23 10.93
N PRO A 170 9.22 -5.91 10.92
CA PRO A 170 9.89 -5.25 12.02
C PRO A 170 8.99 -5.21 13.27
N THR A 171 9.63 -5.33 14.44
CA THR A 171 9.03 -5.06 15.75
C THR A 171 9.75 -3.88 16.38
N ALA A 172 9.03 -2.90 16.94
CA ALA A 172 9.66 -1.85 17.71
C ALA A 172 10.26 -2.38 19.02
N THR A 173 11.51 -2.02 19.28
CA THR A 173 12.25 -2.39 20.50
C THR A 173 12.22 -1.29 21.55
N ALA A 174 11.78 -0.09 21.16
CA ALA A 174 11.67 1.09 22.01
C ALA A 174 10.32 1.80 21.80
N PRO A 175 9.86 2.61 22.77
CA PRO A 175 8.63 3.38 22.61
C PRO A 175 8.75 4.43 21.49
N ALA A 176 7.62 4.80 20.88
CA ALA A 176 7.62 5.66 19.70
C ALA A 176 8.08 7.12 19.95
N ASP A 177 8.11 7.57 21.20
CA ASP A 177 8.62 8.90 21.61
C ASP A 177 10.15 8.99 21.53
N THR A 178 10.86 7.85 21.50
CA THR A 178 12.31 7.80 21.25
C THR A 178 12.65 7.98 19.78
N ALA A 179 11.64 8.08 18.90
CA ALA A 179 11.84 8.16 17.48
C ALA A 179 12.46 9.51 17.06
N PRO A 180 13.43 9.52 16.13
CA PRO A 180 14.12 10.77 15.73
C PRO A 180 13.24 11.77 14.96
N SER A 181 12.05 11.36 14.51
CA SER A 181 11.11 12.22 13.82
C SER A 181 9.67 11.70 14.02
N PRO A 182 8.65 12.55 13.83
CA PRO A 182 7.26 12.09 13.84
C PRO A 182 6.96 11.00 12.80
N ALA A 183 7.65 11.01 11.66
CA ALA A 183 7.51 9.98 10.64
C ALA A 183 8.06 8.63 11.12
N HIS A 184 9.22 8.63 11.80
CA HIS A 184 9.78 7.44 12.43
C HIS A 184 8.90 6.95 13.58
N ALA A 185 8.32 7.85 14.38
CA ALA A 185 7.39 7.49 15.46
C ALA A 185 6.19 6.71 14.94
N ARG A 186 5.62 7.13 13.80
CA ARG A 186 4.51 6.42 13.14
C ARG A 186 4.92 5.05 12.62
N LEU A 187 6.13 4.92 12.07
CA LEU A 187 6.65 3.62 11.63
C LEU A 187 6.86 2.68 12.82
N MET A 188 7.48 3.15 13.90
CA MET A 188 7.68 2.37 15.13
C MET A 188 6.35 1.94 15.75
N ALA A 189 5.36 2.84 15.83
CA ALA A 189 4.02 2.51 16.34
C ALA A 189 3.30 1.44 15.50
N GLY A 190 3.60 1.33 14.20
CA GLY A 190 3.04 0.32 13.31
C GLY A 190 3.83 -0.99 13.24
N ALA A 191 5.08 -1.01 13.72
CA ALA A 191 6.01 -2.14 13.66
C ALA A 191 5.75 -3.14 14.80
N ASP A 192 4.78 -4.04 14.56
CA ASP A 192 4.28 -5.01 15.53
C ASP A 192 4.77 -6.45 15.27
N GLY A 193 5.76 -6.62 14.39
CA GLY A 193 6.24 -7.93 13.95
C GLY A 193 5.29 -8.66 12.99
N ARG A 194 4.19 -8.04 12.57
CA ARG A 194 3.22 -8.62 11.62
C ARG A 194 3.19 -7.87 10.30
N ARG A 195 3.26 -6.53 10.33
CA ARG A 195 3.26 -5.67 9.15
C ARG A 195 4.58 -5.75 8.37
N THR A 196 4.48 -5.82 7.05
CA THR A 196 5.62 -5.69 6.13
C THR A 196 5.94 -4.21 5.85
N PRO A 197 7.12 -3.87 5.28
CA PRO A 197 7.40 -2.51 4.80
C PRO A 197 6.32 -1.95 3.88
N ARG A 198 5.71 -2.79 3.03
CA ARG A 198 4.53 -2.41 2.24
C ARG A 198 3.37 -1.98 3.12
N ASP A 199 2.99 -2.81 4.10
CA ASP A 199 1.88 -2.51 4.99
C ASP A 199 2.13 -1.21 5.78
N LEU A 200 3.38 -0.98 6.21
CA LEU A 200 3.81 0.25 6.88
C LEU A 200 3.75 1.47 5.96
N ALA A 201 4.10 1.32 4.67
CA ALA A 201 3.96 2.36 3.66
C ALA A 201 2.50 2.78 3.46
N PHE A 202 1.59 1.81 3.34
CA PHE A 202 0.16 2.06 3.28
C PHE A 202 -0.38 2.69 4.57
N LEU A 203 0.07 2.23 5.74
CA LEU A 203 -0.36 2.76 7.03
C LEU A 203 0.09 4.21 7.25
N SER A 204 1.32 4.53 6.84
CA SER A 204 1.95 5.84 7.09
C SER A 204 1.73 6.87 5.97
N GLY A 205 1.16 6.46 4.82
CA GLY A 205 0.97 7.34 3.67
C GLY A 205 2.27 7.74 3.00
N ARG A 206 3.21 6.79 2.86
CA ARG A 206 4.55 7.03 2.33
C ARG A 206 4.90 6.03 1.23
N GLU A 207 5.87 6.36 0.38
CA GLU A 207 6.38 5.39 -0.61
C GLU A 207 7.05 4.18 0.04
N VAL A 208 6.88 3.01 -0.57
CA VAL A 208 7.49 1.74 -0.15
C VAL A 208 9.00 1.84 -0.10
N SER A 209 9.60 2.42 -1.14
CA SER A 209 11.06 2.59 -1.23
C SER A 209 11.63 3.42 -0.07
N GLY A 210 10.95 4.51 0.31
CA GLY A 210 11.34 5.34 1.44
C GLY A 210 11.13 4.65 2.79
N VAL A 211 10.01 3.93 2.95
CA VAL A 211 9.75 3.18 4.18
C VAL A 211 10.74 2.03 4.36
N LEU A 212 11.14 1.35 3.30
CA LEU A 212 12.22 0.35 3.36
C LEU A 212 13.51 0.95 3.90
N ALA A 213 13.95 2.07 3.35
CA ALA A 213 15.17 2.74 3.81
C ALA A 213 15.08 3.15 5.28
N ASP A 214 13.95 3.72 5.72
CA ASP A 214 13.74 4.12 7.11
C ASP A 214 13.66 2.92 8.06
N VAL A 215 12.98 1.84 7.67
CA VAL A 215 12.93 0.60 8.47
C VAL A 215 14.33 0.07 8.69
N MET A 216 15.14 -0.05 7.63
CA MET A 216 16.51 -0.55 7.75
C MET A 216 17.40 0.41 8.54
N TRP A 217 17.23 1.72 8.38
CA TRP A 217 17.94 2.72 9.17
C TRP A 217 17.61 2.65 10.68
N LEU A 218 16.35 2.37 11.02
CA LEU A 218 15.90 2.15 12.40
C LEU A 218 16.40 0.82 12.96
N VAL A 219 16.49 -0.23 12.13
CA VAL A 219 17.11 -1.51 12.50
C VAL A 219 18.59 -1.34 12.81
N ASP A 220 19.34 -0.64 11.95
CA ASP A 220 20.76 -0.33 12.18
C ASP A 220 21.00 0.46 13.49
N ARG A 221 19.97 1.15 14.00
CA ARG A 221 20.00 1.90 15.26
C ARG A 221 19.46 1.13 16.46
N GLY A 222 19.04 -0.12 16.27
CA GLY A 222 18.43 -0.92 17.32
C GLY A 222 17.09 -0.41 17.82
N LEU A 223 16.40 0.44 17.05
CA LEU A 223 15.05 0.95 17.35
C LEU A 223 13.94 0.04 16.80
N LEU A 224 14.29 -0.79 15.81
CA LEU A 224 13.48 -1.89 15.33
C LEU A 224 14.32 -3.17 15.36
N GLU A 225 13.68 -4.31 15.59
CA GLU A 225 14.24 -5.65 15.41
C GLU A 225 13.52 -6.36 14.26
N ILE A 226 14.27 -7.17 13.51
CA ILE A 226 13.70 -8.13 12.55
C ILE A 226 13.85 -9.51 13.17
N ALA A 227 12.72 -10.16 13.48
CA ALA A 227 12.77 -11.52 14.01
C ALA A 227 13.41 -12.46 12.96
N ALA A 228 14.39 -13.26 13.39
CA ALA A 228 15.08 -14.24 12.53
C ALA A 228 14.17 -15.39 12.09
N GLU A 229 13.10 -15.64 12.85
CA GLU A 229 12.07 -16.65 12.60
C GLU A 229 10.69 -15.99 12.72
N PRO A 230 9.70 -16.31 11.86
CA PRO A 230 8.32 -15.92 12.11
C PRO A 230 7.92 -16.43 13.50
N ARG A 231 7.53 -15.55 14.43
CA ARG A 231 6.96 -16.01 15.72
C ARG A 231 5.83 -16.99 15.40
N GLU A 232 6.04 -18.27 15.69
CA GLU A 232 5.02 -19.31 15.57
C GLU A 232 3.84 -18.90 16.45
N GLY A 233 2.79 -18.39 15.82
CA GLY A 233 1.66 -17.84 16.56
C GLY A 233 0.39 -17.67 15.74
N LEU A 234 0.48 -17.71 14.41
CA LEU A 234 -0.67 -17.88 13.53
C LEU A 234 -0.26 -18.81 12.42
N SER A 235 -0.45 -20.12 12.64
CA SER A 235 -0.50 -21.05 11.53
C SER A 235 -1.48 -20.48 10.51
N ARG A 236 -1.00 -20.25 9.28
CA ARG A 236 -1.92 -20.35 8.14
C ARG A 236 -2.66 -21.66 8.39
N ARG A 237 -3.98 -21.64 8.58
CA ARG A 237 -4.74 -22.87 8.36
C ARG A 237 -4.38 -23.30 6.95
N ARG A 238 -3.50 -24.29 6.86
CA ARG A 238 -3.38 -25.11 5.66
C ARG A 238 -4.82 -25.55 5.39
N PRO A 239 -5.38 -25.31 4.19
CA PRO A 239 -6.62 -25.96 3.83
C PRO A 239 -6.40 -27.45 4.11
N GLU A 240 -7.19 -27.98 5.02
CA GLU A 240 -7.17 -29.41 5.33
C GLU A 240 -7.30 -30.14 3.99
N PRO A 241 -6.44 -31.14 3.69
CA PRO A 241 -6.61 -31.95 2.49
C PRO A 241 -8.06 -32.42 2.48
N ALA A 242 -8.77 -32.17 1.38
CA ALA A 242 -10.14 -32.64 1.23
C ALA A 242 -10.16 -34.14 1.56
N ALA A 243 -10.94 -34.52 2.57
CA ALA A 243 -11.20 -35.93 2.84
C ALA A 243 -11.69 -36.58 1.54
N PRO A 244 -11.28 -37.83 1.25
CA PRO A 244 -11.73 -38.52 0.05
C PRO A 244 -13.25 -38.49 0.01
N ALA A 245 -13.80 -37.97 -1.09
CA ALA A 245 -15.23 -37.83 -1.27
C ALA A 245 -15.89 -39.21 -1.15
N SER A 246 -16.75 -39.39 -0.15
CA SER A 246 -17.75 -40.45 -0.19
C SER A 246 -18.61 -40.23 -1.46
N PRO A 247 -18.75 -41.23 -2.33
CA PRO A 247 -19.68 -41.13 -3.43
C PRO A 247 -21.11 -41.16 -2.85
N GLU A 248 -21.99 -40.34 -3.43
CA GLU A 248 -23.43 -40.25 -3.17
C GLU A 248 -23.89 -39.42 -1.96
N ALA A 249 -23.77 -38.10 -2.09
CA ALA A 249 -24.84 -37.21 -1.67
C ALA A 249 -25.06 -36.15 -2.77
N PRO A 250 -26.27 -36.02 -3.35
CA PRO A 250 -26.50 -35.01 -4.36
C PRO A 250 -26.35 -33.61 -3.76
N LEU A 251 -25.52 -32.78 -4.40
CA LEU A 251 -25.37 -31.37 -4.06
C LEU A 251 -26.74 -30.69 -4.07
N ALA A 252 -27.07 -29.97 -2.98
CA ALA A 252 -28.29 -29.19 -2.91
C ALA A 252 -28.31 -28.15 -4.04
N LYS A 253 -29.23 -28.31 -5.00
CA LYS A 253 -29.47 -27.33 -6.06
C LYS A 253 -29.99 -26.05 -5.41
N ARG A 254 -29.26 -24.95 -5.57
CA ARG A 254 -29.76 -23.61 -5.25
C ARG A 254 -30.95 -23.30 -6.14
N LEU A 255 -32.10 -23.01 -5.55
CA LEU A 255 -33.21 -22.34 -6.24
C LEU A 255 -32.80 -20.88 -6.49
N PRO A 256 -32.90 -20.37 -7.74
CA PRO A 256 -32.74 -18.95 -8.01
C PRO A 256 -33.86 -18.17 -7.29
N GLY A 257 -33.50 -17.16 -6.49
CA GLY A 257 -34.45 -16.19 -5.91
C GLY A 257 -34.68 -16.23 -4.39
N ALA A 258 -33.98 -17.07 -3.63
CA ALA A 258 -34.16 -17.17 -2.17
C ALA A 258 -33.10 -16.38 -1.36
N ASP A 259 -32.83 -15.13 -1.72
CA ASP A 259 -32.17 -14.19 -0.81
C ASP A 259 -33.23 -13.45 0.00
N SER A 260 -33.62 -14.01 1.15
CA SER A 260 -34.20 -13.19 2.21
C SER A 260 -33.08 -12.36 2.84
N VAL A 261 -32.76 -11.24 2.18
CA VAL A 261 -31.97 -10.18 2.79
C VAL A 261 -32.68 -9.81 4.09
N ARG A 262 -32.06 -10.12 5.24
CA ARG A 262 -32.50 -9.52 6.51
C ARG A 262 -32.33 -8.02 6.36
N ARG A 263 -33.45 -7.33 6.21
CA ARG A 263 -33.52 -5.88 6.15
C ARG A 263 -32.83 -5.31 7.39
N ALA A 264 -31.86 -4.43 7.18
CA ALA A 264 -31.26 -3.67 8.28
C ALA A 264 -32.38 -2.99 9.10
N PRO A 265 -32.27 -2.92 10.43
CA PRO A 265 -33.24 -2.20 11.24
C PRO A 265 -33.29 -0.73 10.80
N ARG A 266 -34.50 -0.16 10.71
CA ARG A 266 -34.70 1.26 10.42
C ARG A 266 -34.05 2.12 11.52
N ALA A 267 -33.58 3.30 11.13
CA ALA A 267 -32.88 4.26 11.99
C ALA A 267 -33.68 4.73 13.22
N ASP A 268 -34.98 4.42 13.29
CA ASP A 268 -35.89 4.81 14.38
C ASP A 268 -36.05 3.71 15.45
N ALA A 269 -35.23 2.65 15.42
CA ALA A 269 -35.27 1.60 16.42
C ALA A 269 -34.81 2.13 17.78
N VAL A 270 -35.78 2.50 18.62
CA VAL A 270 -35.54 2.86 20.02
C VAL A 270 -34.86 1.69 20.73
N LEU A 271 -33.69 1.95 21.30
CA LEU A 271 -32.96 0.97 22.10
C LEU A 271 -33.86 0.46 23.23
N SER A 272 -33.85 -0.84 23.49
CA SER A 272 -34.58 -1.38 24.62
C SER A 272 -34.10 -0.73 25.93
N PRO A 273 -34.97 -0.58 26.95
CA PRO A 273 -34.60 0.04 28.22
C PRO A 273 -33.37 -0.61 28.88
N GLU A 274 -33.21 -1.93 28.71
CA GLU A 274 -32.04 -2.68 29.19
C GLU A 274 -30.75 -2.33 28.44
N ALA A 275 -30.82 -2.17 27.11
CA ALA A 275 -29.67 -1.77 26.31
C ALA A 275 -29.23 -0.33 26.63
N ALA A 276 -30.19 0.58 26.84
CA ALA A 276 -29.92 1.95 27.28
C ALA A 276 -29.30 2.01 28.68
N ALA A 277 -29.76 1.17 29.63
CA ALA A 277 -29.20 1.08 30.97
C ALA A 277 -27.74 0.58 30.96
N ARG A 278 -27.43 -0.45 30.15
CA ARG A 278 -26.05 -0.95 29.99
C ARG A 278 -25.11 0.08 29.39
N LEU A 279 -25.58 0.85 28.41
CA LEU A 279 -24.77 1.90 27.79
C LEU A 279 -24.47 3.05 28.77
N ARG A 280 -25.47 3.47 29.56
CA ARG A 280 -25.27 4.49 30.61
C ARG A 280 -24.29 4.04 31.69
N GLY A 281 -24.35 2.78 32.12
CA GLY A 281 -23.40 2.24 33.09
C GLY A 281 -21.95 2.25 32.59
N ARG A 282 -21.73 1.99 31.29
CA ARG A 282 -20.40 2.05 30.67
C ARG A 282 -19.86 3.45 30.51
N LEU A 283 -20.73 4.43 30.23
CA LEU A 283 -20.34 5.83 30.11
C LEU A 283 -20.07 6.49 31.48
N ALA A 284 -20.80 6.08 32.52
CA ALA A 284 -20.58 6.56 33.88
C ALA A 284 -19.31 5.96 34.54
N GLY A 285 -18.92 4.74 34.18
CA GLY A 285 -17.72 4.07 34.71
C GLY A 285 -16.37 4.60 34.17
N GLY A 286 -16.38 5.51 33.19
CA GLY A 286 -15.16 6.08 32.59
C GLY A 286 -14.68 7.40 33.20
N ALA A 287 -15.46 8.01 34.09
CA ALA A 287 -15.16 9.32 34.68
C ALA A 287 -15.02 9.20 36.21
N GLY A 288 -13.97 8.53 36.68
CA GLY A 288 -13.78 8.33 38.12
C GLY A 288 -12.51 7.57 38.52
N ALA A 289 -11.37 7.85 37.90
CA ALA A 289 -10.07 7.38 38.39
C ALA A 289 -8.96 8.40 38.10
N ALA A 290 -9.19 9.65 38.51
CA ALA A 290 -8.14 10.65 38.65
C ALA A 290 -8.54 11.65 39.74
N ARG A 291 -7.99 11.47 40.95
CA ARG A 291 -7.59 12.46 41.97
C ARG A 291 -7.73 11.87 43.38
N GLY A 292 -6.66 11.95 44.15
CA GLY A 292 -6.73 11.73 45.60
C GLY A 292 -5.45 11.21 46.25
N GLY A 293 -4.28 11.76 45.92
CA GLY A 293 -3.16 11.81 46.85
C GLY A 293 -2.97 13.25 47.29
N GLU A 294 -3.17 13.54 48.57
CA GLU A 294 -2.44 14.51 49.43
C GLU A 294 -3.21 14.81 50.73
N GLY A 295 -2.48 14.80 51.86
CA GLY A 295 -2.81 15.55 53.09
C GLY A 295 -3.27 14.75 54.33
N GLY A 296 -2.36 14.47 55.29
CA GLY A 296 -2.71 14.25 56.71
C GLY A 296 -3.00 15.58 57.44
N PRO A 297 -2.84 15.74 58.77
CA PRO A 297 -2.80 14.78 59.89
C PRO A 297 -3.83 15.12 61.01
N THR A 298 -3.99 14.22 61.99
CA THR A 298 -4.10 14.47 63.46
C THR A 298 -4.07 13.15 64.19
#